data_AF-A0A915MVB2-F1
#
_entry.id   AF-A0A915MVB2-F1
#
_cell.length_a   1.000
_cell.length_b   1.000
_cell.length_c   1.000
_cell.angle_alpha   90.00
_cell.angle_beta   90.00
_cell.angle_gamma   90.00
#
_symmetry.space_group_name_H-M   'P 1'
#
loop_
_entity.id
_entity.type
_entity.pdbx_description
1 polymer ?
#
loop_
_entity_poly.entity_id
_entity_poly.type
_entity_poly.pdbx_seq_one_letter_code
_entity_poly.pdbx_strand_id
1 'polypeptide(L)'
;MDLTRFPFDNVTCALTFESFNYNTDEVEMFWSSVGVAKMRDHIELADYLLIDIIPDRQTVPYPAGYWHELTMRFHFKRRAG
;
A
#
# COMPACT_ATOMS: atom_id res chain seq x y z
N MET A 1 1.67 11.43 6.92
CA MET A 1 0.50 11.52 7.81
C MET A 1 0.20 12.99 8.00
N ASP A 2 -1.02 13.43 7.72
CA ASP A 2 -1.46 14.82 7.95
C ASP A 2 -2.42 14.83 9.15
N LEU A 3 -2.05 15.58 10.20
CA LEU A 3 -2.77 15.63 11.48
C LEU A 3 -3.48 16.97 11.72
N THR A 4 -3.58 17.83 10.69
CA THR A 4 -4.22 19.15 10.81
C THR A 4 -5.68 19.11 11.27
N ARG A 5 -6.35 17.96 11.12
CA ARG A 5 -7.76 17.75 11.48
C ARG A 5 -7.99 16.80 12.66
N PHE A 6 -6.96 16.53 13.45
CA PHE A 6 -7.09 15.63 14.61
C PHE A 6 -8.24 16.07 15.55
N PRO A 7 -9.12 15.15 16.03
CA PRO A 7 -9.14 13.70 15.81
C PRO A 7 -10.04 13.24 14.65
N PHE A 8 -10.52 14.15 13.80
CA PHE A 8 -11.40 13.85 12.65
C PHE A 8 -10.62 13.75 11.33
N ASP A 9 -9.45 13.14 11.39
CA ASP A 9 -8.53 12.94 10.27
C ASP A 9 -8.70 11.56 9.61
N ASN A 10 -8.36 11.52 8.32
CA ASN A 10 -8.16 10.30 7.56
C ASN A 10 -6.67 10.16 7.26
N VAL A 11 -6.15 8.95 7.38
CA VAL A 11 -4.74 8.65 7.17
C VAL A 11 -4.60 7.67 6.03
N THR A 12 -3.72 7.98 5.08
CA THR A 12 -3.32 7.01 4.05
C THR A 12 -1.89 6.57 4.31
N CYS A 13 -1.69 5.26 4.45
CA CYS A 13 -0.39 4.64 4.57
C CYS A 13 -0.09 3.85 3.30
N ALA A 14 1.18 3.76 2.90
CA ALA A 14 1.60 2.97 1.75
C ALA A 14 2.64 1.93 2.17
N LEU A 15 2.53 0.74 1.58
CA LEU A 15 3.55 -0.31 1.65
C LEU A 15 3.96 -0.67 0.22
N THR A 16 5.21 -0.43 -0.13
CA THR A 16 5.74 -0.66 -1.48
C THR A 16 6.71 -1.83 -1.44
N PHE A 17 6.49 -2.81 -2.32
CA PHE A 17 7.40 -3.93 -2.56
C PHE A 17 8.11 -3.72 -3.88
N GLU A 18 9.41 -3.97 -3.88
CA GLU A 18 10.28 -3.87 -5.04
C GLU A 18 11.46 -4.84 -4.87
N SER A 19 11.95 -5.39 -5.98
CA SER A 19 13.20 -6.15 -6.01
C SER A 19 14.40 -5.21 -5.89
N PHE A 20 15.29 -5.46 -4.93
CA PHE A 20 16.42 -4.57 -4.70
C PHE A 20 17.46 -4.60 -5.84
N ASN A 21 17.84 -5.79 -6.31
CA ASN A 21 18.94 -5.96 -7.29
C ASN A 21 18.48 -6.31 -8.70
N TYR A 22 17.27 -6.85 -8.85
CA TYR A 22 16.79 -7.40 -10.12
C TYR A 22 15.80 -6.44 -10.76
N ASN A 23 16.05 -6.04 -12.00
CA ASN A 23 15.18 -5.11 -12.74
C ASN A 23 14.04 -5.86 -13.47
N THR A 24 13.23 -5.15 -14.26
CA THR A 24 12.12 -5.77 -15.01
C THR A 24 12.54 -6.80 -16.06
N ASP A 25 13.79 -6.77 -16.53
CA ASP A 25 14.29 -7.72 -17.53
C ASP A 25 14.64 -9.09 -16.89
N GLU A 26 14.90 -9.08 -15.58
CA GLU A 26 15.27 -10.28 -14.81
C GLU A 26 14.09 -10.83 -13.99
N VAL A 27 13.27 -9.95 -13.40
CA VAL A 27 12.15 -10.33 -12.53
C VAL A 27 10.92 -9.47 -12.82
N GLU A 28 9.81 -10.13 -13.16
CA GLU A 28 8.50 -9.49 -13.25
C GLU A 28 7.69 -9.70 -11.97
N MET A 29 7.15 -8.60 -11.42
CA MET A 29 6.33 -8.62 -10.21
C MET A 29 4.89 -8.24 -10.53
N PHE A 30 3.94 -9.08 -10.06
CA PHE A 30 2.51 -8.87 -10.21
C PHE A 30 1.77 -9.19 -8.90
N TRP A 31 0.65 -8.51 -8.69
CA TRP A 31 -0.31 -8.92 -7.67
C TRP A 31 -0.93 -10.27 -8.04
N SER A 32 -1.10 -11.14 -7.05
CA SER A 32 -1.88 -12.37 -7.24
C SER A 32 -3.34 -12.04 -7.58
N SER A 33 -4.09 -13.00 -8.14
CA SER A 33 -5.50 -12.82 -8.48
C SER A 33 -6.39 -12.51 -7.27
N VAL A 34 -6.03 -13.02 -6.08
CA VAL A 34 -6.66 -12.68 -4.80
C VAL A 34 -6.09 -11.40 -4.17
N GLY A 35 -5.00 -10.88 -4.72
CA GLY A 35 -4.36 -9.63 -4.36
C GLY A 35 -4.14 -9.49 -2.86
N VAL A 36 -4.66 -8.39 -2.33
CA VAL A 36 -4.57 -7.98 -0.92
C VAL A 36 -5.82 -8.31 -0.11
N ALA A 37 -6.78 -9.03 -0.70
CA ALA A 37 -8.11 -9.24 -0.12
C ALA A 37 -8.06 -9.91 1.26
N LYS A 38 -7.21 -10.94 1.42
CA LYS A 38 -7.09 -11.71 2.68
C LYS A 38 -6.67 -10.88 3.90
N MET A 39 -6.04 -9.71 3.71
CA MET A 39 -5.70 -8.85 4.85
C MET A 39 -6.90 -8.11 5.43
N ARG A 40 -8.00 -7.95 4.67
CA ARG A 40 -9.22 -7.32 5.18
C ARG A 40 -9.87 -8.16 6.27
N ASP A 41 -9.72 -9.48 6.22
CA ASP A 41 -10.45 -10.42 7.07
C ASP A 41 -10.04 -10.37 8.55
N HIS A 42 -8.84 -9.86 8.87
CA HIS A 42 -8.25 -9.96 10.22
C HIS A 42 -7.70 -8.63 10.76
N ILE A 43 -8.01 -7.49 10.12
CA ILE A 43 -7.55 -6.17 10.61
C ILE A 43 -8.57 -5.59 11.59
N GLU A 44 -8.22 -5.65 12.88
CA GLU A 44 -8.88 -4.92 13.95
C GLU A 44 -7.88 -3.96 14.59
N LEU A 45 -8.23 -2.67 14.63
CA LEU A 45 -7.42 -1.61 15.22
C LEU A 45 -8.25 -0.87 16.27
N ALA A 46 -7.61 -0.50 17.38
CA ALA A 46 -8.28 0.19 18.48
C ALA A 46 -8.76 1.59 18.07
N ASP A 47 -7.88 2.38 17.44
CA ASP A 47 -8.12 3.81 17.17
C ASP A 47 -8.53 4.11 15.73
N TYR A 48 -8.47 3.12 14.83
CA TYR A 48 -8.72 3.33 13.40
C TYR A 48 -9.70 2.30 12.86
N LEU A 49 -10.38 2.70 11.79
CA LEU A 49 -11.13 1.82 10.92
C LEU A 49 -10.42 1.77 9.58
N LEU A 50 -10.07 0.57 9.13
CA LEU A 50 -9.62 0.36 7.76
C LEU A 50 -10.82 0.50 6.84
N ILE A 51 -10.80 1.55 6.01
CA ILE A 51 -11.88 1.85 5.05
C ILE A 51 -11.62 1.12 3.73
N ASP A 52 -10.38 1.14 3.26
CA ASP A 52 -10.04 0.55 1.97
C ASP A 52 -8.57 0.13 1.87
N ILE A 53 -8.31 -0.83 0.99
CA ILE A 53 -6.96 -1.20 0.55
C ILE A 53 -6.95 -1.16 -0.98
N ILE A 54 -6.13 -0.29 -1.54
CA ILE A 54 -5.97 -0.12 -2.98
C ILE A 54 -4.60 -0.67 -3.40
N PRO A 55 -4.54 -1.83 -4.09
CA PRO A 55 -3.31 -2.32 -4.68
C PRO A 55 -3.02 -1.57 -5.99
N ASP A 56 -1.75 -1.24 -6.21
CA ASP A 56 -1.27 -0.55 -7.38
C ASP A 56 0.03 -1.21 -7.87
N ARG A 57 0.24 -1.24 -9.19
CA ARG A 57 1.47 -1.74 -9.81
C ARG A 57 1.97 -0.68 -10.77
N GLN A 58 3.20 -0.23 -10.55
CA GLN A 58 3.85 0.74 -11.41
C GLN A 58 5.14 0.18 -11.98
N THR A 59 5.54 0.68 -13.14
CA THR A 59 6.89 0.47 -13.68
C THR A 59 7.61 1.80 -13.61
N VAL A 60 8.65 1.86 -12.78
CA VAL A 60 9.34 3.10 -12.45
C VAL A 60 10.75 3.09 -13.03
N PRO A 61 11.23 4.22 -13.58
CA PRO A 61 12.59 4.33 -14.09
C PRO A 61 13.58 4.65 -12.96
N TYR A 62 14.68 3.91 -12.93
CA TYR A 62 15.88 4.19 -12.13
C TYR A 62 17.11 4.31 -13.04
N PRO A 63 18.25 4.84 -12.54
CA PRO A 63 19.45 4.96 -13.37
C PRO A 63 19.93 3.66 -14.01
N ALA A 64 19.64 2.51 -13.39
CA ALA A 64 20.07 1.19 -13.84
C ALA A 64 19.02 0.44 -14.70
N GLY A 65 17.92 1.08 -15.11
CA GLY A 65 16.82 0.44 -15.85
C GLY A 65 15.44 0.70 -15.26
N TYR A 66 14.50 -0.22 -15.46
CA TYR A 66 13.13 -0.12 -14.94
C TYR A 66 12.90 -1.15 -13.84
N TRP A 67 12.08 -0.79 -12.86
CA TRP A 67 11.66 -1.66 -11.77
C TRP A 67 10.14 -1.73 -11.67
N HIS A 68 9.64 -2.85 -11.17
CA HIS A 68 8.25 -2.96 -10.78
C HIS A 68 8.07 -2.62 -9.30
N GLU A 69 7.28 -1.58 -9.04
CA GLU A 69 6.79 -1.27 -7.70
C GLU A 69 5.39 -1.82 -7.52
N LEU A 70 5.20 -2.67 -6.51
CA LEU A 70 3.90 -3.12 -6.04
C LEU A 70 3.54 -2.34 -4.78
N THR A 71 2.69 -1.32 -4.90
CA THR A 71 2.30 -0.45 -3.78
C THR A 71 0.90 -0.77 -3.29
N MET A 72 0.75 -0.96 -1.99
CA MET A 72 -0.54 -1.11 -1.31
C MET A 72 -0.84 0.16 -0.53
N ARG A 73 -1.96 0.82 -0.84
CA ARG A 73 -2.43 2.00 -0.12
C ARG A 73 -3.53 1.60 0.84
N PHE A 74 -3.30 1.81 2.12
CA PHE A 74 -4.27 1.60 3.19
C PHE A 74 -4.91 2.92 3.55
N HIS A 75 -6.23 2.98 3.47
CA HIS A 75 -7.01 4.15 3.87
C HIS A 75 -7.65 3.89 5.23
N PHE A 76 -7.24 4.67 6.22
CA PHE A 76 -7.75 4.61 7.58
C PHE A 76 -8.57 5.85 7.91
N LYS A 77 -9.66 5.64 8.64
CA LYS A 77 -10.41 6.70 9.31
C LYS A 77 -10.19 6.58 10.82
N ARG A 78 -9.81 7.66 11.50
CA ARG A 78 -9.70 7.64 12.96
C ARG A 78 -11.10 7.47 13.58
N ARG A 79 -11.21 6.64 14.61
CA ARG A 79 -12.43 6.52 15.40
C ARG A 79 -12.56 7.74 16.30
N ALA A 80 -13.71 8.40 16.27
CA ALA A 80 -14.09 9.30 17.35
C ALA A 80 -14.56 8.40 18.50
N GLY A 81 -13.93 8.55 19.67
CA GLY A 81 -14.33 7.84 20.89
C GLY A 81 -15.74 8.18 21.35
#